data_AF-A0A6A6PBD6-F1
#
_entry.id   AF-A0A6A6PBD6-F1
#
_cell.length_a   1.000
_cell.length_b   1.000
_cell.length_c   1.000
_cell.angle_alpha   90.00
_cell.angle_beta   90.00
_cell.angle_gamma   90.00
#
_symmetry.space_group_name_H-M   'P 1'
#
loop_
_entity.id
_entity.type
_entity.pdbx_description
1 polymer ?
#
loop_
_entity_poly.entity_id
_entity_poly.type
_entity_poly.pdbx_seq_one_letter_code
_entity_poly.pdbx_strand_id
1 'polypeptide(L)'
;MQDIKEAILFSHSCTEALKWMAFLFAGLLEGTWTHCAEEFHITSTPPARKVVFIRTSDNCRKSTDEFMHVVWRVQLKSGEVWAVDLTGAQAGIPMSCAPWHDYSRAYIQDILSDEYFGFCAIRRWRERLDTTCAVGDAANDLQQQMLVELEHAVEAWGNVHNMDLRKLIKSNDDDFKDQRDIFIRHVCERLERKTNELMGRESA
;
A
#
# COMPACT_ATOMS: atom_id res chain seq x y z
N MET A 1 16.09 -30.50 7.01
CA MET A 1 15.26 -30.31 5.81
C MET A 1 14.29 -29.19 6.16
N GLN A 2 14.47 -28.01 5.58
CA GLN A 2 13.69 -26.82 5.92
C GLN A 2 12.41 -26.87 5.08
N ASP A 3 11.25 -26.91 5.73
CA ASP A 3 9.96 -26.92 5.04
C ASP A 3 9.87 -25.72 4.10
N ILE A 4 9.88 -25.99 2.79
CA ILE A 4 9.62 -24.98 1.78
C ILE A 4 8.12 -24.66 1.89
N LYS A 5 7.80 -23.57 2.57
CA LYS A 5 6.46 -23.01 2.56
C LYS A 5 6.22 -22.41 1.18
N GLU A 6 5.53 -23.15 0.32
CA GLU A 6 5.02 -22.63 -0.95
C GLU A 6 3.85 -21.68 -0.64
N ALA A 7 4.12 -20.39 -0.71
CA ALA A 7 3.10 -19.35 -0.64
C ALA A 7 3.03 -18.64 -2.00
N ILE A 8 1.82 -18.55 -2.56
CA ILE A 8 1.58 -17.74 -3.75
C ILE A 8 1.39 -16.29 -3.27
N LEU A 9 2.35 -15.44 -3.60
CA LEU A 9 2.26 -14.00 -3.38
C LEU A 9 1.82 -13.33 -4.69
N PHE A 10 0.87 -12.41 -4.61
CA PHE A 10 0.71 -11.42 -5.68
C PHE A 10 2.01 -10.60 -5.73
N SER A 11 2.65 -10.63 -6.88
CA SER A 11 3.92 -9.94 -7.15
C SER A 11 3.66 -8.81 -8.16
N HIS A 12 4.52 -7.80 -8.15
CA HIS A 12 4.36 -6.57 -8.96
C HIS A 12 3.15 -5.71 -8.59
N SER A 13 2.65 -5.83 -7.37
CA SER A 13 1.58 -4.99 -6.84
C SER A 13 2.05 -4.07 -5.72
N CYS A 14 3.36 -3.83 -5.58
CA CYS A 14 3.88 -2.87 -4.59
C CYS A 14 3.25 -1.49 -4.78
N THR A 15 3.33 -0.96 -6.00
CA THR A 15 2.82 0.38 -6.26
C THR A 15 1.31 0.45 -6.01
N GLU A 16 0.57 -0.60 -6.36
CA GLU A 16 -0.87 -0.74 -6.17
C GLU A 16 -1.20 -0.74 -4.68
N ALA A 17 -0.61 -1.64 -3.90
CA ALA A 17 -0.85 -1.70 -2.46
C ALA A 17 -0.48 -0.38 -1.77
N LEU A 18 0.63 0.25 -2.14
CA LEU A 18 1.00 1.55 -1.60
C LEU A 18 0.00 2.65 -1.98
N LYS A 19 -0.57 2.65 -3.19
CA LYS A 19 -1.65 3.58 -3.57
C LYS A 19 -2.85 3.47 -2.63
N TRP A 20 -3.33 2.24 -2.42
CA TRP A 20 -4.47 1.96 -1.55
C TRP A 20 -4.20 2.33 -0.09
N MET A 21 -2.96 2.15 0.35
CA MET A 21 -2.59 2.35 1.75
C MET A 21 -2.13 3.78 2.06
N ALA A 22 -1.75 4.59 1.06
CA ALA A 22 -1.17 5.91 1.29
C ALA A 22 -2.10 6.81 2.11
N PHE A 23 -3.39 6.87 1.74
CA PHE A 23 -4.39 7.68 2.44
C PHE A 23 -4.62 7.19 3.88
N LEU A 24 -4.85 5.88 4.07
CA LEU A 24 -5.03 5.28 5.38
C LEU A 24 -3.82 5.52 6.28
N PHE A 25 -2.63 5.30 5.74
CA PHE A 25 -1.37 5.47 6.46
C PHE A 25 -1.14 6.92 6.88
N ALA A 26 -1.43 7.89 6.00
CA ALA A 26 -1.37 9.31 6.33
C ALA A 26 -2.35 9.68 7.45
N GLY A 27 -3.59 9.19 7.39
CA GLY A 27 -4.59 9.44 8.43
C GLY A 27 -4.23 8.80 9.78
N LEU A 28 -3.65 7.61 9.78
CA LEU A 28 -3.20 6.92 10.99
C LEU A 28 -2.01 7.65 11.65
N LEU A 29 -1.06 8.14 10.86
CA LEU A 29 0.13 8.82 11.37
C LEU A 29 -0.05 10.33 11.57
N GLU A 30 -1.24 10.86 11.34
CA GLU A 30 -1.51 12.27 11.46
C GLU A 30 -1.12 12.81 12.85
N GLY A 31 -0.28 13.84 12.86
CA GLY A 31 0.21 14.45 14.08
C GLY A 31 1.34 13.69 14.80
N THR A 32 1.78 12.53 14.30
CA THR A 32 2.91 11.76 14.84
C THR A 32 4.20 11.97 14.01
N TRP A 33 4.06 12.10 12.69
CA TRP A 33 5.18 12.38 11.77
C TRP A 33 5.38 13.88 11.46
N THR A 34 6.52 14.24 10.88
CA THR A 34 6.91 15.63 10.57
C THR A 34 6.46 16.11 9.18
N HIS A 35 5.55 15.38 8.51
CA HIS A 35 5.22 15.55 7.08
C HIS A 35 6.37 15.24 6.10
N CYS A 36 7.56 14.89 6.59
CA CYS A 36 8.65 14.33 5.79
C CYS A 36 8.47 12.82 5.67
N ALA A 37 7.53 12.43 4.81
CA ALA A 37 7.51 11.09 4.26
C ALA A 37 7.94 11.17 2.80
N GLU A 38 8.84 10.28 2.41
CA GLU A 38 9.34 10.15 1.04
C GLU A 38 9.07 8.73 0.57
N GLU A 39 8.85 8.60 -0.72
CA GLU A 39 8.65 7.34 -1.41
C GLU A 39 9.90 7.04 -2.22
N PHE A 40 10.61 5.97 -1.85
CA PHE A 40 11.85 5.58 -2.49
C PHE A 40 11.61 4.41 -3.44
N HIS A 41 12.02 4.57 -4.68
CA HIS A 41 12.17 3.48 -5.62
C HIS A 41 13.57 2.90 -5.47
N ILE A 42 13.69 1.62 -5.17
CA ILE A 42 14.94 0.97 -4.80
C ILE A 42 15.19 -0.29 -5.62
N THR A 43 16.45 -0.70 -5.73
CA THR A 43 16.81 -2.11 -5.95
C THR A 43 17.09 -2.76 -4.60
N SER A 44 16.66 -4.01 -4.45
CA SER A 44 16.84 -4.73 -3.19
C SER A 44 18.17 -5.48 -3.20
N THR A 45 18.88 -5.45 -2.07
CA THR A 45 19.97 -6.40 -1.85
C THR A 45 19.39 -7.81 -1.94
N PRO A 46 20.04 -8.77 -2.63
CA PRO A 46 19.52 -10.12 -2.79
C PRO A 46 19.08 -10.71 -1.43
N PRO A 47 17.77 -10.99 -1.25
CA PRO A 47 17.25 -11.45 0.02
C PRO A 47 17.74 -12.86 0.33
N ALA A 48 17.85 -13.20 1.62
CA ALA A 48 18.10 -14.58 2.06
C ALA A 48 16.99 -15.54 1.58
N ARG A 49 15.79 -15.02 1.29
CA ARG A 49 14.66 -15.77 0.73
C ARG A 49 14.51 -15.46 -0.75
N LYS A 50 14.85 -16.42 -1.60
CA LYS A 50 14.65 -16.30 -3.04
C LYS A 50 13.17 -16.28 -3.38
N VAL A 51 12.70 -15.20 -4.00
CA VAL A 51 11.37 -15.13 -4.60
C VAL A 51 11.54 -15.28 -6.12
N VAL A 52 10.65 -16.06 -6.73
CA VAL A 52 10.65 -16.30 -8.18
C VAL A 52 9.31 -15.88 -8.74
N PHE A 53 9.35 -14.97 -9.69
CA PHE A 53 8.17 -14.62 -10.49
C PHE A 53 7.94 -15.72 -11.52
N ILE A 54 6.73 -16.28 -11.54
CA ILE A 54 6.30 -17.26 -12.54
C ILE A 54 5.18 -16.64 -13.37
N ARG A 55 5.47 -16.36 -14.64
CA ARG A 55 4.43 -15.94 -15.59
C ARG A 55 3.67 -17.17 -16.06
N THR A 56 2.38 -17.24 -15.77
CA THR A 56 1.55 -18.41 -16.06
C THR A 56 1.37 -18.70 -17.55
N SER A 57 1.43 -17.67 -18.41
CA SER A 57 1.20 -17.83 -19.85
C SER A 57 2.28 -18.63 -20.57
N ASP A 58 3.52 -18.60 -20.08
CA ASP A 58 4.67 -19.25 -20.72
C ASP A 58 5.63 -19.94 -19.74
N ASN A 59 5.24 -20.05 -18.46
CA ASN A 59 6.04 -20.60 -17.38
C ASN A 59 7.43 -19.94 -17.25
N CYS A 60 7.58 -18.69 -17.70
CA CYS A 60 8.82 -17.94 -17.59
C CYS A 60 9.09 -17.65 -16.11
N ARG A 61 10.30 -18.00 -15.66
CA ARG A 61 10.77 -17.79 -14.29
C ARG A 61 11.79 -16.66 -14.25
N LYS A 62 11.54 -15.63 -13.45
CA LYS A 62 12.50 -14.53 -13.22
C LYS A 62 12.80 -14.40 -11.74
N SER A 63 14.05 -14.07 -11.40
CA SER A 63 14.41 -13.69 -10.03
C SER A 63 13.81 -12.33 -9.72
N THR A 64 13.48 -12.08 -8.45
CA THR A 64 13.01 -10.76 -8.03
C THR A 64 14.12 -9.75 -7.81
N ASP A 65 15.38 -10.19 -7.82
CA ASP A 65 16.55 -9.38 -7.48
C ASP A 65 16.77 -8.19 -8.44
N GLU A 66 16.20 -8.26 -9.66
CA GLU A 66 16.30 -7.20 -10.66
C GLU A 66 15.09 -6.24 -10.64
N PHE A 67 14.10 -6.48 -9.78
CA PHE A 67 12.91 -5.65 -9.76
C PHE A 67 13.07 -4.45 -8.84
N MET A 68 12.65 -3.31 -9.37
CA MET A 68 12.38 -2.11 -8.58
C MET A 68 11.33 -2.42 -7.51
N HIS A 69 11.61 -1.98 -6.29
CA HIS A 69 10.70 -2.04 -5.16
C HIS A 69 10.43 -0.64 -4.62
N VAL A 70 9.34 -0.46 -3.88
CA VAL A 70 8.96 0.85 -3.34
C VAL A 70 8.83 0.75 -1.82
N VAL A 71 9.50 1.67 -1.12
CA VAL A 71 9.50 1.77 0.35
C VAL A 71 9.23 3.21 0.77
N TRP A 72 8.52 3.40 1.88
CA TRP A 72 8.36 4.73 2.46
C TRP A 72 9.44 4.98 3.52
N ARG A 73 10.06 6.16 3.47
CA ARG A 73 10.85 6.69 4.59
C ARG A 73 10.00 7.69 5.35
N VAL A 74 9.84 7.49 6.64
CA VAL A 74 8.99 8.30 7.51
C VAL A 74 9.82 8.89 8.64
N GLN A 75 9.82 10.22 8.76
CA GLN A 75 10.40 10.88 9.92
C GLN A 75 9.33 11.22 10.97
N LEU A 76 9.55 10.77 12.20
CA LEU A 76 8.70 11.06 13.35
C LEU A 76 9.05 12.43 13.95
N LYS A 77 8.11 13.01 14.73
CA LYS A 77 8.36 14.26 15.49
C LYS A 77 9.49 14.13 16.52
N SER A 78 9.79 12.91 16.97
CA SER A 78 10.96 12.62 17.81
C SER A 78 12.29 12.79 17.07
N GLY A 79 12.27 12.91 15.74
CA GLY A 79 13.45 12.91 14.87
C GLY A 79 13.86 11.51 14.39
N GLU A 80 13.26 10.45 14.93
CA GLU A 80 13.49 9.08 14.48
C GLU A 80 13.02 8.89 13.04
N VAL A 81 13.78 8.12 12.26
CA VAL A 81 13.49 7.84 10.84
C VAL A 81 13.27 6.35 10.66
N TRP A 82 12.15 6.00 10.06
CA TRP A 82 11.69 4.63 9.88
C TRP A 82 11.51 4.32 8.40
N ALA A 83 11.87 3.10 8.00
CA ALA A 83 11.43 2.51 6.76
C ALA A 83 10.08 1.81 7.01
N VAL A 84 9.10 2.05 6.14
CA VAL A 84 7.83 1.32 6.11
C VAL A 84 7.69 0.66 4.75
N ASP A 85 7.72 -0.67 4.78
CA ASP A 85 7.62 -1.51 3.60
C ASP A 85 6.46 -2.49 3.73
N LEU A 86 5.29 -2.05 3.30
CA LEU A 86 4.08 -2.89 3.36
C LEU A 86 4.14 -4.08 2.40
N THR A 87 5.07 -4.09 1.46
CA THR A 87 5.10 -5.07 0.36
C THR A 87 6.43 -5.81 0.23
N GLY A 88 7.37 -5.59 1.14
CA GLY A 88 8.73 -6.14 1.10
C GLY A 88 8.80 -7.65 1.06
N ALA A 89 7.77 -8.33 1.57
CA ALA A 89 7.66 -9.78 1.49
C ALA A 89 7.72 -10.30 0.04
N GLN A 90 7.24 -9.52 -0.94
CA GLN A 90 7.34 -9.89 -2.37
C GLN A 90 8.79 -9.90 -2.88
N ALA A 91 9.68 -9.14 -2.22
CA ALA A 91 11.10 -9.06 -2.50
C ALA A 91 11.92 -9.85 -1.46
N GLY A 92 11.29 -10.76 -0.70
CA GLY A 92 11.95 -11.57 0.33
C GLY A 92 12.39 -10.79 1.58
N ILE A 93 11.96 -9.53 1.73
CA ILE A 93 12.23 -8.67 2.89
C ILE A 93 11.19 -8.97 3.98
N PRO A 94 11.60 -9.47 5.16
CA PRO A 94 10.64 -9.94 6.17
C PRO A 94 10.11 -8.83 7.08
N MET A 95 10.68 -7.62 7.03
CA MET A 95 10.35 -6.53 7.94
C MET A 95 9.44 -5.53 7.24
N SER A 96 8.24 -5.31 7.80
CA SER A 96 7.33 -4.28 7.31
C SER A 96 7.64 -2.88 7.84
N CYS A 97 8.38 -2.80 8.95
CA CYS A 97 8.80 -1.55 9.56
C CYS A 97 10.12 -1.76 10.31
N ALA A 98 11.08 -0.85 10.16
CA ALA A 98 12.35 -0.86 10.88
C ALA A 98 12.99 0.54 10.89
N PRO A 99 13.93 0.83 11.81
CA PRO A 99 14.73 2.05 11.74
C PRO A 99 15.40 2.16 10.36
N TRP A 100 15.31 3.34 9.72
CA TRP A 100 15.77 3.54 8.35
C TRP A 100 17.22 3.14 8.14
N HIS A 101 18.08 3.45 9.10
CA HIS A 101 19.50 3.10 9.05
C HIS A 101 19.73 1.57 9.00
N ASP A 102 18.95 0.80 9.75
CA ASP A 102 19.08 -0.66 9.76
C ASP A 102 18.45 -1.28 8.52
N TYR A 103 17.31 -0.75 8.09
CA TYR A 103 16.62 -1.19 6.89
C TYR A 103 17.45 -0.96 5.62
N SER A 104 17.92 0.28 5.42
CA SER A 104 18.67 0.67 4.23
C SER A 104 19.94 -0.17 4.06
N ARG A 105 20.70 -0.34 5.13
CA ARG A 105 21.90 -1.16 5.15
C ARG A 105 21.65 -2.64 4.87
N ALA A 106 20.52 -3.18 5.33
CA ALA A 106 20.22 -4.61 5.18
C ALA A 106 19.59 -4.97 3.83
N TYR A 107 18.80 -4.06 3.25
CA TYR A 107 17.92 -4.41 2.13
C TYR A 107 17.98 -3.48 0.94
N ILE A 108 18.55 -2.28 1.04
CA ILE A 108 18.63 -1.36 -0.09
C ILE A 108 20.00 -1.51 -0.73
N GLN A 109 20.03 -1.90 -2.00
CA GLN A 109 21.25 -1.91 -2.79
C GLN A 109 21.47 -0.51 -3.40
N ASP A 110 20.52 -0.04 -4.20
CA ASP A 110 20.54 1.29 -4.80
C ASP A 110 19.21 2.02 -4.59
N ILE A 111 19.29 3.34 -4.44
CA ILE A 111 18.14 4.23 -4.54
C ILE A 111 18.07 4.73 -5.98
N LEU A 112 17.00 4.39 -6.68
CA LEU A 112 16.77 4.77 -8.07
C LEU A 112 16.11 6.15 -8.19
N SER A 113 15.17 6.46 -7.29
CA SER A 113 14.57 7.79 -7.16
C SER A 113 14.00 8.00 -5.76
N ASP A 114 13.90 9.28 -5.38
CA ASP A 114 13.23 9.79 -4.19
C ASP A 114 12.07 10.70 -4.61
N GLU A 115 10.87 10.30 -4.23
CA GLU A 115 9.64 11.00 -4.57
C GLU A 115 8.92 11.46 -3.30
N TYR A 116 8.00 12.40 -3.43
CA TYR A 116 7.16 12.79 -2.30
C TYR A 116 6.22 11.66 -1.89
N PHE A 117 5.86 11.58 -0.61
CA PHE A 117 4.91 10.56 -0.13
C PHE A 117 3.58 10.59 -0.89
N GLY A 118 3.11 9.41 -1.30
CA GLY A 118 1.91 9.28 -2.10
C GLY A 118 2.13 9.58 -3.58
N PHE A 119 3.37 9.68 -4.06
CA PHE A 119 3.68 9.81 -5.48
C PHE A 119 3.04 8.70 -6.32
N CYS A 120 3.17 7.43 -5.91
CA CYS A 120 2.47 6.33 -6.60
C CYS A 120 0.94 6.53 -6.65
N ALA A 121 0.34 7.12 -5.61
CA ALA A 121 -1.07 7.49 -5.59
C ALA A 121 -1.39 8.63 -6.56
N ILE A 122 -0.65 9.75 -6.50
CA ILE A 122 -0.95 11.00 -7.20
C ILE A 122 -0.51 11.00 -8.68
N ARG A 123 0.60 10.34 -9.04
CA ARG A 123 1.17 10.40 -10.39
C ARG A 123 0.17 9.93 -11.45
N ARG A 124 -0.58 8.85 -11.18
CA ARG A 124 -1.61 8.35 -12.12
C ARG A 124 -2.85 9.23 -12.19
N TRP A 125 -3.22 9.95 -11.13
CA TRP A 125 -4.29 10.96 -11.20
C TRP A 125 -3.97 12.03 -12.25
N ARG A 126 -2.71 12.46 -12.34
CA ARG A 126 -2.26 13.47 -13.31
C ARG A 126 -2.08 12.91 -14.73
N GLU A 127 -1.54 11.69 -14.88
CA GLU A 127 -1.36 11.05 -16.20
C GLU A 127 -2.70 10.87 -16.95
N ARG A 128 -3.83 10.72 -16.23
CA ARG A 128 -5.19 10.66 -16.82
C ARG A 128 -5.78 12.00 -17.24
N LEU A 129 -5.39 13.11 -16.63
CA LEU A 129 -5.85 14.44 -17.05
C LEU A 129 -5.24 14.85 -18.40
N ASP A 130 -4.17 14.18 -18.84
CA ASP A 130 -3.34 14.63 -19.96
C ASP A 130 -3.39 13.73 -21.22
N THR A 131 -4.00 12.53 -21.22
CA THR A 131 -4.00 11.69 -22.45
C THR A 131 -5.23 10.80 -22.71
N THR A 132 -5.57 10.70 -24.00
CA THR A 132 -6.65 9.99 -24.71
C THR A 132 -6.38 8.49 -24.95
N CYS A 133 -5.86 7.73 -23.98
CA CYS A 133 -5.31 6.38 -24.24
C CYS A 133 -6.32 5.21 -24.07
N ALA A 134 -7.02 4.87 -25.15
CA ALA A 134 -7.99 3.78 -25.21
C ALA A 134 -7.45 2.38 -24.79
N VAL A 135 -8.30 1.63 -24.07
CA VAL A 135 -8.24 0.18 -23.76
C VAL A 135 -7.36 -0.25 -22.57
N GLY A 136 -6.25 0.44 -22.28
CA GLY A 136 -5.54 0.28 -20.98
C GLY A 136 -6.28 0.92 -19.79
N ASP A 137 -7.29 1.74 -20.10
CA ASP A 137 -7.96 2.62 -19.15
C ASP A 137 -9.00 1.94 -18.25
N ALA A 138 -9.71 0.90 -18.69
CA ALA A 138 -10.88 0.41 -17.95
C ALA A 138 -10.52 -0.23 -16.59
N ALA A 139 -9.49 -1.06 -16.54
CA ALA A 139 -9.04 -1.66 -15.29
C ALA A 139 -8.41 -0.62 -14.34
N ASN A 140 -7.68 0.35 -14.90
CA ASN A 140 -7.12 1.46 -14.15
C ASN A 140 -8.21 2.41 -13.62
N ASP A 141 -9.24 2.65 -14.41
CA ASP A 141 -10.42 3.43 -14.05
C ASP A 141 -11.18 2.77 -12.90
N LEU A 142 -11.43 1.46 -13.01
CA LEU A 142 -12.02 0.68 -11.93
C LEU A 142 -11.20 0.79 -10.64
N GLN A 143 -9.89 0.59 -10.70
CA GLN A 143 -9.01 0.74 -9.53
C GLN A 143 -9.09 2.14 -8.92
N GLN A 144 -9.10 3.19 -9.75
CA GLN A 144 -9.17 4.56 -9.28
C GLN A 144 -10.52 4.89 -8.66
N GLN A 145 -11.63 4.49 -9.30
CA GLN A 145 -12.97 4.67 -8.74
C GLN A 145 -13.11 3.98 -7.39
N MET A 146 -12.50 2.80 -7.24
CA MET A 146 -12.50 2.09 -5.98
C MET A 146 -11.58 2.74 -4.92
N LEU A 147 -10.46 3.36 -5.32
CA LEU A 147 -9.62 4.15 -4.42
C LEU A 147 -10.37 5.38 -3.90
N VAL A 148 -11.05 6.12 -4.78
CA VAL A 148 -11.93 7.25 -4.40
C VAL A 148 -13.01 6.78 -3.44
N GLU A 149 -13.65 5.65 -3.73
CA GLU A 149 -14.68 5.11 -2.83
C GLU A 149 -14.10 4.70 -1.47
N LEU A 150 -12.87 4.20 -1.40
CA LEU A 150 -12.20 3.94 -0.13
C LEU A 150 -12.01 5.25 0.66
N GLU A 151 -11.51 6.31 0.03
CA GLU A 151 -11.34 7.61 0.69
C GLU A 151 -12.68 8.14 1.23
N HIS A 152 -13.73 8.11 0.41
CA HIS A 152 -15.08 8.49 0.83
C HIS A 152 -15.64 7.60 1.94
N ALA A 153 -15.36 6.29 1.92
CA ALA A 153 -15.81 5.36 2.95
C ALA A 153 -15.16 5.68 4.30
N VAL A 154 -13.87 5.99 4.31
CA VAL A 154 -13.16 6.38 5.53
C VAL A 154 -13.71 7.70 6.08
N GLU A 155 -13.90 8.71 5.22
CA GLU A 155 -14.46 9.99 5.62
C GLU A 155 -15.89 9.85 6.15
N ALA A 156 -16.74 9.09 5.45
CA ALA A 156 -18.12 8.83 5.84
C ALA A 156 -18.20 8.12 7.20
N TRP A 157 -17.37 7.08 7.41
CA TRP A 157 -17.26 6.43 8.72
C TRP A 157 -16.88 7.43 9.80
N GLY A 158 -15.86 8.25 9.56
CA GLY A 158 -15.38 9.20 10.55
C GLY A 158 -16.43 10.25 10.94
N ASN A 159 -17.21 10.72 9.97
CA ASN A 159 -18.32 11.63 10.19
C ASN A 159 -19.46 10.98 11.01
N VAL A 160 -19.83 9.74 10.71
CA VAL A 160 -20.91 9.01 11.41
C VAL A 160 -20.51 8.71 12.86
N HIS A 161 -19.26 8.33 13.09
CA HIS A 161 -18.78 7.90 14.40
C HIS A 161 -18.09 9.02 15.20
N ASN A 162 -18.01 10.24 14.65
CA ASN A 162 -17.27 11.38 15.22
C ASN A 162 -15.82 10.99 15.62
N MET A 163 -15.19 10.16 14.80
CA MET A 163 -13.90 9.53 15.06
C MET A 163 -13.00 9.68 13.82
N ASP A 164 -11.72 9.95 14.03
CA ASP A 164 -10.72 9.93 12.96
C ASP A 164 -9.79 8.71 13.15
N LEU A 165 -9.07 8.31 12.10
CA LEU A 165 -8.17 7.14 12.15
C LEU A 165 -7.11 7.26 13.25
N ARG A 166 -6.63 8.48 13.51
CA ARG A 166 -5.67 8.75 14.59
C ARG A 166 -6.28 8.55 15.98
N LYS A 167 -7.55 8.91 16.19
CA LYS A 167 -8.28 8.65 17.45
C LYS A 167 -8.52 7.16 17.62
N LEU A 168 -8.85 6.46 16.55
CA LEU A 168 -9.03 5.01 16.56
C LEU A 168 -7.80 4.30 17.12
N ILE A 169 -6.60 4.56 16.60
CA ILE A 169 -5.36 3.91 17.09
C ILE A 169 -4.94 4.31 18.50
N LYS A 170 -5.50 5.39 19.05
CA LYS A 170 -5.22 5.88 20.41
C LYS A 170 -6.29 5.43 21.42
N SER A 171 -7.34 4.75 20.97
CA SER A 171 -8.33 4.17 21.87
C SER A 171 -7.74 3.02 22.68
N ASN A 172 -8.43 2.62 23.76
CA ASN A 172 -8.02 1.44 24.51
C ASN A 172 -8.24 0.17 23.67
N ASP A 173 -7.64 -0.95 24.07
CA ASP A 173 -7.63 -2.18 23.26
C ASP A 173 -9.02 -2.73 22.92
N ASP A 174 -10.00 -2.57 23.81
CA ASP A 174 -11.35 -3.09 23.60
C ASP A 174 -12.13 -2.17 22.65
N ASP A 175 -12.11 -0.85 22.89
CA ASP A 175 -12.68 0.14 21.99
C ASP A 175 -12.04 0.07 20.60
N PHE A 176 -10.72 -0.15 20.52
CA PHE A 176 -10.01 -0.27 19.26
C PHE A 176 -10.53 -1.46 18.46
N LYS A 177 -10.68 -2.64 19.07
CA LYS A 177 -11.17 -3.84 18.37
C LYS A 177 -12.58 -3.61 17.84
N ASP A 178 -13.47 -3.10 18.69
CA ASP A 178 -14.87 -2.86 18.31
C ASP A 178 -14.98 -1.84 17.18
N GLN A 179 -14.29 -0.70 17.31
CA GLN A 179 -14.31 0.34 16.29
C GLN A 179 -13.58 -0.06 15.01
N ARG A 180 -12.50 -0.84 15.10
CA ARG A 180 -11.81 -1.42 13.93
C ARG A 180 -12.75 -2.34 13.16
N ASP A 181 -13.50 -3.20 13.85
CA ASP A 181 -14.40 -4.15 13.18
C ASP A 181 -15.58 -3.43 12.54
N ILE A 182 -16.11 -2.39 13.19
CA ILE A 182 -17.12 -1.50 12.61
C ILE A 182 -16.57 -0.77 11.37
N PHE A 183 -15.36 -0.22 11.46
CA PHE A 183 -14.68 0.48 10.38
C PHE A 183 -14.45 -0.45 9.18
N ILE A 184 -13.87 -1.64 9.39
CA ILE A 184 -13.61 -2.62 8.33
C ILE A 184 -14.91 -3.00 7.65
N ARG A 185 -15.95 -3.32 8.41
CA ARG A 185 -17.27 -3.66 7.85
C ARG A 185 -17.83 -2.51 7.02
N HIS A 186 -17.79 -1.27 7.52
CA HIS A 186 -18.27 -0.10 6.79
C HIS A 186 -17.55 0.08 5.44
N VAL A 187 -16.22 -0.02 5.45
CA VAL A 187 -15.41 0.10 4.24
C VAL A 187 -15.73 -1.04 3.26
N CYS A 188 -15.77 -2.29 3.73
CA CYS A 188 -16.09 -3.44 2.89
C CYS A 188 -17.47 -3.31 2.24
N GLU A 189 -18.52 -2.99 3.00
CA GLU A 189 -19.88 -2.84 2.48
C GLU A 189 -19.97 -1.76 1.40
N ARG A 190 -19.24 -0.64 1.55
CA ARG A 190 -19.20 0.42 0.55
C ARG A 190 -18.46 0.01 -0.72
N LEU A 191 -17.30 -0.60 -0.58
CA LEU A 191 -16.52 -1.11 -1.71
C LEU A 191 -17.26 -2.22 -2.47
N GLU A 192 -17.97 -3.11 -1.77
CA GLU A 192 -18.81 -4.13 -2.38
C GLU A 192 -19.97 -3.50 -3.17
N ARG A 193 -20.66 -2.51 -2.60
CA ARG A 193 -21.71 -1.77 -3.31
C ARG A 193 -21.19 -1.11 -4.57
N LYS A 194 -20.04 -0.44 -4.49
CA LYS A 194 -19.42 0.20 -5.65
C LYS A 194 -18.97 -0.81 -6.69
N THR A 195 -18.44 -1.96 -6.26
CA THR A 195 -18.10 -3.07 -7.16
C THR A 195 -19.34 -3.57 -7.90
N ASN A 196 -20.46 -3.78 -7.20
CA ASN A 196 -21.71 -4.23 -7.82
C ASN A 196 -22.25 -3.20 -8.84
N GLU A 197 -22.22 -1.92 -8.49
CA GLU A 197 -22.57 -0.81 -9.39
C GLU A 197 -21.73 -0.85 -10.67
N LEU A 198 -20.40 -0.95 -10.55
CA LEU A 198 -19.48 -0.96 -11.69
C LEU A 198 -19.59 -2.23 -12.55
N MET A 199 -20.00 -3.33 -11.95
CA MET A 199 -20.25 -4.59 -12.64
C MET A 199 -21.66 -4.69 -13.23
N GLY A 200 -22.50 -3.66 -13.08
CA GLY A 200 -23.89 -3.66 -13.55
C GLY A 200 -24.78 -4.70 -12.84
N ARG A 201 -24.44 -5.06 -11.60
CA ARG A 201 -25.25 -5.95 -10.75
C ARG A 201 -26.14 -5.08 -9.89
N GLU A 202 -27.46 -5.11 -10.12
CA GLU A 202 -28.40 -4.41 -9.26
C GLU A 202 -28.22 -4.87 -7.80
N SER A 203 -28.21 -3.91 -6.88
CA SER A 203 -28.19 -4.19 -5.45
C SER A 203 -29.56 -4.79 -5.10
N ALA A 204 -29.60 -6.10 -4.87
CA ALA A 204 -30.78 -6.80 -4.38
C ALA A 204 -31.16 -6.35 -2.96
#